data_AF-A0A0H4PAU5-F1
#
_entry.id   AF-A0A0H4PAU5-F1
#
_cell.length_a   1.000
_cell.length_b   1.000
_cell.length_c   1.000
_cell.angle_alpha   90.00
_cell.angle_beta   90.00
_cell.angle_gamma   90.00
#
_symmetry.space_group_name_H-M   'P 1'
#
loop_
_entity.id
_entity.type
_entity.pdbx_description
1 polymer ?
#
loop_
_entity_poly.entity_id
_entity_poly.type
_entity_poly.pdbx_seq_one_letter_code
_entity_poly.pdbx_strand_id
1 'polypeptide(L)' 'MIEVKKNKDVVKATKEGRIYIENEDFFKQEKVQSLISRLKKSSIFKEIESKKKELNPEIT' A
#
# COMPACT_ATOMS: atom_id res chain seq x y z
N MET A 1 -16.53 -22.73 19.17
CA MET A 1 -16.77 -21.51 18.37
C MET A 1 -16.06 -21.70 17.05
N ILE A 2 -16.78 -21.78 15.94
CA ILE A 2 -16.21 -22.06 14.62
C ILE A 2 -15.76 -20.73 14.03
N GLU A 3 -14.46 -20.57 13.86
CA GLU A 3 -13.85 -19.39 13.27
C GLU A 3 -14.13 -19.40 11.76
N VAL A 4 -15.13 -18.63 11.34
CA VAL A 4 -15.46 -18.46 9.92
C VAL A 4 -14.34 -17.64 9.28
N LYS A 5 -13.40 -18.31 8.60
CA LYS A 5 -12.47 -17.64 7.69
C LYS A 5 -13.30 -16.90 6.63
N LYS A 6 -13.41 -15.58 6.76
CA LYS A 6 -13.97 -14.71 5.73
C LYS A 6 -13.19 -14.95 4.43
N ASN A 7 -13.81 -15.62 3.46
CA ASN A 7 -13.29 -15.67 2.10
C ASN A 7 -13.10 -14.22 1.64
N LYS A 8 -11.88 -13.88 1.24
CA LYS A 8 -11.46 -12.52 0.85
C LYS A 8 -12.17 -12.02 -0.42
N ASP A 9 -12.87 -12.89 -1.14
CA ASP A 9 -13.63 -12.57 -2.34
C ASP A 9 -15.10 -12.31 -2.01
N VAL A 10 -15.36 -11.32 -1.13
CA VAL A 10 -16.75 -10.91 -0.86
C VAL A 10 -17.24 -10.08 -2.04
N VAL A 11 -17.89 -10.78 -2.96
CA VAL A 11 -18.62 -10.21 -4.09
C VAL A 11 -19.90 -9.57 -3.55
N LYS A 12 -19.94 -8.24 -3.41
CA LYS A 12 -21.16 -7.53 -3.01
C LYS A 12 -21.95 -7.10 -4.24
N ALA A 13 -23.17 -7.64 -4.36
CA ALA A 13 -24.14 -7.19 -5.35
C ALA A 13 -24.97 -6.03 -4.77
N THR A 14 -25.14 -4.94 -5.51
CA THR A 14 -26.07 -3.86 -5.14
C THR A 14 -27.48 -4.18 -5.61
N LYS A 15 -28.48 -3.44 -5.07
CA LYS A 15 -29.88 -3.59 -5.47
C LYS A 15 -30.10 -3.27 -6.96
N GLU A 16 -29.20 -2.49 -7.57
CA GLU A 16 -29.21 -2.16 -9.00
C GLU A 16 -28.44 -3.19 -9.86
N GLY A 17 -27.99 -4.31 -9.29
CA GLY A 17 -27.33 -5.41 -10.02
C GLY A 17 -25.84 -5.19 -10.31
N ARG A 18 -25.19 -4.21 -9.66
CA ARG A 18 -23.73 -4.00 -9.80
C ARG A 18 -22.97 -4.91 -8.85
N ILE A 19 -21.88 -5.48 -9.33
CA ILE A 19 -21.04 -6.40 -8.57
C ILE A 19 -19.73 -5.71 -8.19
N TYR A 20 -19.40 -5.72 -6.89
CA TYR A 20 -18.17 -5.15 -6.35
C TYR A 20 -17.35 -6.23 -5.65
N ILE A 21 -16.05 -6.23 -5.89
CA ILE A 21 -15.10 -7.07 -5.16
C ILE A 21 -14.51 -6.22 -4.06
N GLU A 22 -14.83 -6.53 -2.80
CA GLU A 22 -14.19 -5.88 -1.66
C GLU A 22 -12.74 -6.35 -1.55
N ASN A 23 -11.82 -5.49 -1.99
CA ASN A 23 -10.39 -5.72 -1.87
C ASN A 23 -9.78 -4.85 -0.76
N GLU A 24 -8.72 -5.35 -0.16
CA GLU A 24 -7.88 -4.56 0.73
C GLU A 24 -7.26 -3.39 -0.05
N ASP A 25 -7.25 -2.21 0.58
CA ASP A 25 -6.57 -1.02 0.08
C ASP A 25 -5.17 -1.38 -0.42
N PHE A 26 -4.87 -1.05 -1.68
CA PHE A 26 -3.63 -1.41 -2.36
C PHE A 26 -2.40 -1.05 -1.51
N PHE A 27 -2.39 0.11 -0.88
CA PHE A 27 -1.26 0.55 -0.08
C PHE A 27 -1.16 -0.15 1.28
N LYS A 28 -2.25 -0.73 1.80
CA LYS A 28 -2.23 -1.47 3.07
C LYS A 28 -1.76 -2.91 2.91
N GLN A 29 -1.75 -3.45 1.70
CA GLN A 29 -1.28 -4.80 1.42
C GLN A 29 0.17 -5.00 1.87
N GLU A 30 0.44 -6.07 2.63
CA GLU A 30 1.77 -6.36 3.21
C GLU A 30 2.89 -6.39 2.17
N LYS A 31 2.61 -6.96 0.99
CA LYS A 31 3.58 -7.02 -0.13
C LYS A 31 3.97 -5.63 -0.61
N VAL A 32 3.00 -4.73 -0.73
CA VAL A 32 3.20 -3.35 -1.17
C VAL A 32 4.00 -2.59 -0.11
N GLN A 33 3.63 -2.73 1.16
CA GLN A 33 4.38 -2.13 2.28
C GLN A 33 5.85 -2.62 2.33
N SER A 34 6.06 -3.92 2.13
CA SER A 34 7.40 -4.52 2.07
C SER A 34 8.23 -3.98 0.91
N LEU A 35 7.63 -3.87 -0.28
CA LEU A 35 8.26 -3.29 -1.46
C LEU A 35 8.67 -1.83 -1.22
N ILE A 36 7.76 -1.01 -0.69
CA ILE A 36 8.03 0.40 -0.34
C ILE A 36 9.17 0.49 0.68
N SER A 37 9.18 -0.36 1.71
CA SER A 37 10.25 -0.39 2.71
C SER A 37 11.61 -0.72 2.10
N ARG A 38 11.66 -1.69 1.16
CA ARG A 38 12.88 -2.03 0.43
C ARG A 38 13.35 -0.89 -0.47
N LEU A 39 12.42 -0.25 -1.20
CA LEU A 39 12.72 0.91 -2.04
C LEU A 39 13.33 2.05 -1.22
N LYS A 40 12.73 2.38 -0.06
CA LYS A 40 13.25 3.41 0.86
C LYS A 40 14.65 3.09 1.41
N LYS A 41 15.03 1.81 1.48
CA LYS A 41 16.36 1.38 1.94
C LYS A 41 17.40 1.34 0.82
N SER A 42 16.98 1.40 -0.44
CA SER A 42 17.87 1.36 -1.59
C SER A 42 18.86 2.54 -1.60
N SER A 43 20.05 2.31 -2.16
CA SER A 43 21.07 3.35 -2.33
C SER A 43 20.57 4.51 -3.18
N ILE A 44 19.83 4.20 -4.25
CA ILE A 44 19.24 5.20 -5.16
C ILE A 44 18.31 6.14 -4.41
N PHE A 45 17.38 5.58 -3.61
CA PHE A 45 16.46 6.41 -2.83
C PHE A 45 17.20 7.33 -1.86
N LYS A 46 18.23 6.81 -1.18
CA LYS A 46 19.06 7.60 -0.26
C LYS A 46 19.82 8.71 -0.97
N GLU A 47 20.36 8.44 -2.15
CA GLU A 47 21.08 9.45 -2.95
C GLU A 47 20.14 10.59 -3.36
N ILE A 48 18.92 10.27 -3.80
CA ILE A 48 17.90 11.26 -4.16
C ILE A 48 17.56 12.13 -2.93
N GLU A 49 17.32 11.51 -1.77
CA GLU A 49 17.00 12.23 -0.53
C GLU A 49 18.15 13.12 -0.05
N SER A 50 19.41 12.65 -0.16
CA SER A 50 20.58 13.48 0.17
C SER A 50 20.67 14.70 -0.75
N LYS A 51 20.54 14.52 -2.07
CA LYS A 51 20.55 15.64 -3.03
C LYS A 51 19.43 16.63 -2.77
N LYS A 52 18.25 16.16 -2.36
CA LYS A 52 17.12 17.04 -2.02
C LYS A 52 17.42 17.92 -0.81
N LYS A 53 18.11 17.39 0.21
CA LYS A 53 18.53 18.16 1.40
C LYS A 53 19.57 19.22 1.05
N GLU A 54 20.51 18.90 0.17
CA GLU A 54 21.51 19.86 -0.31
C GLU A 54 20.88 21.02 -1.08
N LEU A 55 19.82 20.74 -1.84
CA LEU A 55 19.10 21.74 -2.64
C LEU A 55 18.11 22.59 -1.84
N ASN A 56 17.60 22.10 -0.71
CA ASN A 56 16.62 22.81 0.12
C ASN A 56 16.88 22.55 1.62
N PRO A 57 17.83 23.28 2.23
CA PRO A 57 18.18 23.10 3.64
C PRO A 57 17.08 23.54 4.61
N GLU A 58 16.11 24.35 4.18
CA GLU A 58 15.05 24.91 5.05
C GLU A 58 13.82 24.00 5.24
N ILE A 59 13.79 22.80 4.64
CA ILE A 59 12.62 21.88 4.70
C ILE A 59 12.83 20.75 5.73
N THR A 60 13.87 20.81 6.58
CA THR A 60 14.10 19.83 7.65
C THR A 60 13.72 20.40 9.01
#